data_AF-A0A7C7K5N9-F1
#
_entry.id   AF-A0A7C7K5N9-F1
#
_cell.length_a   1.000
_cell.length_b   1.000
_cell.length_c   1.000
_cell.angle_alpha   90.00
_cell.angle_beta   90.00
_cell.angle_gamma   90.00
#
_symmetry.space_group_name_H-M   'P 1'
#
loop_
_entity.id
_entity.type
_entity.pdbx_description
1 polymer ?
#
loop_
_entity_poly.entity_id
_entity_poly.type
_entity_poly.pdbx_seq_one_letter_code
_entity_poly.pdbx_strand_id
1 'polypeptide(L)' 'VPLHTLRADIDYGTAEAKTTYGIIGVKVWIFKGEVFDTNAQNTPAAEK' A
#
# COMPACT_ATOMS: atom_id res chain seq x y z
N VAL A 1 5.19 -11.54 1.67
CA VAL A 1 5.33 -10.25 0.94
C VAL A 1 6.69 -10.23 0.26
N PRO A 2 6.76 -10.17 -1.08
CA PRO A 2 8.03 -10.11 -1.81
C PRO A 2 8.67 -8.72 -1.68
N LEU A 3 9.32 -8.46 -0.54
CA LEU A 3 9.89 -7.14 -0.18
C LEU A 3 11.08 -6.71 -1.03
N HIS A 4 11.72 -7.65 -1.74
CA HIS A 4 12.89 -7.38 -2.58
C HIS A 4 12.50 -7.18 -4.06
N THR A 5 11.22 -7.36 -4.41
CA THR A 5 10.74 -7.24 -5.80
C THR A 5 10.20 -5.83 -6.02
N LEU A 6 10.94 -4.99 -6.75
CA LEU A 6 10.56 -3.59 -6.99
C LEU A 6 9.23 -3.39 -7.74
N ARG A 7 8.76 -4.43 -8.46
CA ARG A 7 7.46 -4.41 -9.16
C ARG A 7 6.28 -4.81 -8.28
N ALA A 8 6.53 -5.23 -7.04
CA ALA A 8 5.46 -5.57 -6.11
C ALA A 8 4.75 -4.30 -5.64
N ASP A 9 3.43 -4.24 -5.82
CA ASP A 9 2.58 -3.22 -5.22
C ASP A 9 2.39 -3.57 -3.74
N ILE A 10 3.08 -2.83 -2.88
CA ILE A 10 3.09 -3.04 -1.43
C ILE A 10 2.70 -1.74 -0.73
N ASP A 11 1.54 -1.76 -0.07
CA ASP A 11 1.17 -0.72 0.87
C ASP A 11 1.83 -1.00 2.22
N TYR A 12 2.45 0.04 2.79
CA TYR A 12 2.98 0.01 4.14
C TYR A 12 2.20 0.97 5.03
N GLY A 13 1.78 0.48 6.20
CA GLY A 13 1.11 1.27 7.21
C GLY A 13 1.70 1.02 8.59
N THR A 14 1.75 2.09 9.39
CA THR A 14 2.12 2.01 10.81
C THR A 14 1.02 2.60 11.66
N ALA A 15 0.73 1.96 12.78
CA ALA A 15 -0.20 2.47 13.77
C ALA A 15 0.32 2.20 15.18
N GLU A 16 -0.04 3.06 16.12
CA GLU A 16 0.32 2.92 17.53
C GLU A 16 -0.94 2.68 18.36
N ALA A 17 -0.97 1.60 19.12
CA ALA A 17 -2.05 1.29 20.05
C ALA A 17 -1.67 1.77 21.46
N LYS A 18 -2.44 2.70 22.02
CA LYS A 18 -2.29 3.16 23.40
C LYS A 18 -3.03 2.19 24.33
N THR A 19 -2.27 1.45 25.13
CA THR A 19 -2.79 0.48 26.10
C THR A 19 -2.43 0.89 27.53
N THR A 20 -3.08 0.27 28.51
CA THR A 20 -2.86 0.55 29.94
C THR A 20 -1.39 0.42 30.37
N TYR A 21 -0.64 -0.48 29.73
CA TYR A 21 0.77 -0.75 30.05
C TYR A 21 1.76 -0.02 29.13
N GLY A 22 1.29 0.80 28.19
CA GLY A 22 2.14 1.56 27.28
C GLY A 22 1.66 1.57 25.84
N ILE A 23 2.58 1.89 24.94
CA ILE A 23 2.31 2.02 23.49
C ILE A 23 2.83 0.78 22.77
N ILE A 24 1.97 0.13 21.98
CA ILE A 24 2.34 -0.98 21.11
C ILE A 24 2.38 -0.48 19.67
N GLY A 25 3.55 -0.56 19.04
CA GLY A 25 3.71 -0.25 17.62
C GLY A 25 3.30 -1.41 16.73
N VAL A 26 2.43 -1.17 15.76
CA VAL A 26 2.00 -2.14 14.75
C VAL A 26 2.50 -1.68 13.39
N LYS A 27 3.16 -2.59 12.66
CA LYS A 27 3.61 -2.39 11.29
C LYS A 27 2.93 -3.42 10.40
N VAL A 28 2.31 -2.96 9.33
CA VAL A 28 1.55 -3.82 8.41
C VAL A 28 2.05 -3.58 6.98
N TRP A 29 2.22 -4.68 6.26
CA TRP A 29 2.50 -4.70 4.82
C TRP A 29 1.35 -5.44 4.13
N ILE A 30 0.70 -4.77 3.16
CA ILE A 30 -0.35 -5.35 2.34
C ILE A 30 0.19 -5.49 0.93
N PHE A 31 0.30 -6.73 0.45
CA PHE A 31 0.68 -7.02 -0.92
C PHE A 31 -0.58 -7.06 -1.81
N LYS A 32 -0.69 -6.13 -2.76
CA LYS A 32 -1.84 -6.01 -3.67
C LYS A 32 -1.65 -6.72 -5.01
N GLY A 33 -0.44 -7.20 -5.29
CA GLY A 33 -0.07 -7.86 -6.55
C GLY A 33 1.19 -7.24 -7.15
N GLU A 34 1.40 -7.45 -8.44
CA GLU A 34 2.50 -6.85 -9.20
C GLU A 34 1.94 -5.74 -10.10
N VAL A 35 2.64 -4.60 -10.15
CA VAL A 35 2.28 -3.50 -11.05
C VAL A 35 2.76 -3.86 -12.46
N PHE A 36 1.82 -4.21 -13.33
CA PHE A 36 2.01 -4.21 -14.78
C PHE A 36 1.44 -2.89 -15.29
N ASP A 37 2.27 -2.02 -15.87
CA ASP A 37 1.97 -0.66 -16.35
C ASP A 37 0.48 -0.39 -16.71
N THR A 38 -0.32 0.08 -15.74
CA THR A 38 -1.71 0.53 -15.96
C THR A 38 -1.78 2.02 -16.31
N ASN A 39 -0.79 2.56 -17.03
CA ASN A 39 -0.83 3.95 -17.51
C ASN A 39 -1.71 4.14 -18.77
N ALA A 40 -2.76 3.33 -18.95
CA ALA A 40 -3.61 3.38 -20.14
C ALA A 40 -5.10 3.66 -19.92
N GLN A 41 -5.66 3.63 -18.69
CA GLN A 41 -7.14 3.61 -18.56
C GLN A 41 -7.71 4.43 -17.39
N ASN A 42 -7.20 5.62 -17.11
CA ASN A 42 -7.97 6.58 -16.29
C ASN A 42 -7.69 8.04 -16.64
N THR A 43 -7.96 8.41 -17.89
CA THR A 43 -8.32 9.80 -18.21
C THR A 43 -9.84 9.88 -18.18
N PRO A 44 -10.48 10.55 -17.21
CA PRO A 44 -11.90 10.84 -17.31
C PRO A 44 -12.10 11.75 -18.53
N ALA A 45 -12.83 11.24 -19.52
CA ALA A 45 -13.21 11.98 -20.70
C ALA A 45 -14.03 13.20 -20.29
N ALA A 46 -13.37 14.36 -20.22
CA ALA A 46 -14.01 15.66 -20.30
C ALA A 46 -13.94 16.13 -21.76
N GLU A 47 -15.06 16.71 -22.22
CA GLU A 47 -15.21 17.59 -23.37
C GLU A 47 -15.52 16.94 -24.75
N LYS A 48 -16.81 16.66 -24.99
CA LYS A 48 -17.72 17.49 -25.81
C LYS A 48 -19.17 17.04 -25.66
#